data_AF-A0A4U8SJH6-F1
#
_entry.id   AF-A0A4U8SJH6-F1
#
_cell.length_a   1.000
_cell.length_b   1.000
_cell.length_c   1.000
_cell.angle_alpha   90.00
_cell.angle_beta   90.00
_cell.angle_gamma   90.00
#
_symmetry.space_group_name_H-M   'P 1'
#
loop_
_entity.id
_entity.type
_entity.pdbx_description
1 polymer ?
#
loop_
_entity_poly.entity_id
_entity_poly.type
_entity_poly.pdbx_seq_one_letter_code
_entity_poly.pdbx_strand_id
1 'polypeptide(L)'
;MLKSPEYSPIKGKVIVAICGACGSGKSTLGGRIRKQGFGCFAPYQIAMIDDSVMSLNLFLIRPKIKFPTNKTDNLKPFLRFLPPYVKIVFYISANLQRLEFADILVRVSCDEQTRIKRIKQRERGNPQKIQSLIDCTINDKIPYHYKLELDLT
;
A
#
# COMPACT_ATOMS: atom_id res chain seq x y z
N MET A 1 -14.76 -22.93 -13.75
CA MET A 1 -13.73 -22.80 -12.68
C MET A 1 -12.63 -21.93 -13.25
N LEU A 2 -12.56 -20.63 -12.88
CA LEU A 2 -11.53 -19.73 -13.38
C LEU A 2 -10.18 -20.16 -12.77
N LYS A 3 -9.21 -20.51 -13.61
CA LYS A 3 -7.84 -20.74 -13.16
C LYS A 3 -7.35 -19.46 -12.48
N SER A 4 -6.89 -19.59 -11.25
CA SER A 4 -6.11 -18.55 -10.57
C SER A 4 -4.96 -18.16 -11.50
N PRO A 5 -4.73 -16.87 -11.79
CA PRO A 5 -3.55 -16.47 -12.54
C PRO A 5 -2.31 -17.05 -11.85
N GLU A 6 -1.33 -17.43 -12.66
CA GLU A 6 -0.08 -18.07 -12.24
C GLU A 6 0.76 -17.08 -11.42
N TYR A 7 0.31 -16.79 -10.19
CA TYR A 7 1.05 -16.02 -9.22
C TYR A 7 2.24 -16.87 -8.81
N SER A 8 3.43 -16.51 -9.29
CA SER A 8 4.66 -16.96 -8.67
C SER A 8 4.93 -16.03 -7.50
N PRO A 9 4.88 -16.51 -6.24
CA PRO A 9 5.30 -15.73 -5.10
C PRO A 9 6.68 -15.16 -5.39
N ILE A 10 6.90 -13.89 -5.04
CA ILE A 10 8.24 -13.33 -5.10
C ILE A 10 9.08 -14.18 -4.16
N LYS A 11 10.00 -14.99 -4.70
CA LYS A 11 10.67 -16.05 -3.94
C LYS A 11 11.23 -15.49 -2.62
N GLY A 12 10.63 -15.93 -1.50
CA GLY A 12 11.01 -15.55 -0.14
C GLY A 12 10.57 -14.15 0.34
N LYS A 13 9.60 -13.48 -0.30
CA LYS A 13 9.03 -12.21 0.15
C LYS A 13 7.50 -12.27 0.23
N VAL A 14 6.95 -11.68 1.29
CA VAL A 14 5.50 -11.54 1.51
C VAL A 14 5.02 -10.19 0.96
N ILE A 15 3.97 -10.19 0.15
CA ILE A 15 3.27 -9.00 -0.33
C ILE A 15 2.06 -8.72 0.57
N VAL A 16 2.09 -7.57 1.23
CA VAL A 16 0.98 -7.06 2.03
C VAL A 16 0.37 -5.85 1.32
N ALA A 17 -0.85 -6.00 0.79
CA ALA A 17 -1.58 -4.89 0.20
C ALA A 17 -2.38 -4.16 1.27
N ILE A 18 -2.18 -2.85 1.43
CA ILE A 18 -2.97 -1.99 2.31
C ILE A 18 -3.88 -1.12 1.45
N CYS A 19 -5.19 -1.37 1.52
CA CYS A 19 -6.22 -0.65 0.77
C CYS A 19 -7.20 0.09 1.68
N GLY A 20 -8.08 0.91 1.09
CA GLY A 20 -9.00 1.79 1.82
C GLY A 20 -9.21 3.15 1.14
N ALA A 21 -10.29 3.83 1.48
CA ALA A 21 -10.68 5.11 0.85
C ALA A 21 -9.65 6.21 1.13
N CYS A 22 -9.56 7.22 0.27
CA CYS A 22 -8.71 8.38 0.57
C CYS A 22 -9.12 8.98 1.93
N GLY A 23 -8.14 9.37 2.76
CA GLY A 23 -8.39 9.86 4.12
C GLY A 23 -8.53 8.78 5.21
N SER A 24 -8.59 7.48 4.86
CA SER A 24 -8.79 6.40 5.84
C SER A 24 -7.60 6.13 6.78
N GLY A 25 -6.42 6.68 6.48
CA GLY A 25 -5.23 6.53 7.34
C GLY A 25 -4.21 5.48 6.88
N LYS A 26 -4.40 4.85 5.71
CA LYS A 26 -3.44 3.89 5.12
C LYS A 26 -1.98 4.40 5.12
N SER A 27 -1.74 5.61 4.61
CA SER A 27 -0.39 6.18 4.54
C SER A 27 0.18 6.48 5.93
N THR A 28 -0.68 6.76 6.92
CA THR A 28 -0.29 6.92 8.32
C THR A 28 0.14 5.57 8.91
N LEU A 29 -0.66 4.52 8.71
CA LEU A 29 -0.32 3.14 9.11
C LEU A 29 1.00 2.69 8.47
N GLY A 30 1.12 2.84 7.15
CA GLY A 30 2.35 2.57 6.40
C GLY A 30 3.54 3.36 6.90
N GLY A 31 3.34 4.64 7.21
CA GLY A 31 4.36 5.51 7.79
C GLY A 31 4.87 5.02 9.14
N ARG A 32 3.99 4.48 10.00
CA ARG A 32 4.37 3.87 11.29
C ARG A 32 5.14 2.57 11.07
N ILE A 33 4.61 1.65 10.27
CA ILE A 33 5.26 0.37 9.91
C ILE A 33 6.67 0.62 9.35
N ARG A 34 6.80 1.53 8.37
CA ARG A 34 8.10 1.85 7.75
C ARG A 34 9.13 2.41 8.75
N LYS A 35 8.68 3.12 9.80
CA LYS A 35 9.57 3.75 10.78
C LYS A 35 9.91 2.83 11.95
N GLN A 36 8.93 2.05 12.41
CA GLN A 36 9.01 1.28 13.66
C GLN A 36 9.26 -0.22 13.43
N GLY A 37 9.07 -0.70 12.20
CA GLY A 37 9.08 -2.13 11.89
C GLY A 37 7.67 -2.72 11.92
N PHE A 38 7.59 -4.05 11.83
CA PHE A 38 6.33 -4.79 11.88
C PHE A 38 6.56 -6.16 12.51
N GLY A 39 6.02 -6.40 13.71
CA GLY A 39 6.29 -7.61 14.48
C GLY A 39 7.79 -7.75 14.76
N CYS A 40 8.38 -8.90 14.41
CA CYS A 40 9.81 -9.16 14.53
C CYS A 40 10.66 -8.59 13.38
N PHE A 41 10.05 -7.97 12.36
CA PHE A 41 10.75 -7.42 11.21
C PHE A 41 11.18 -5.98 11.47
N ALA A 42 12.50 -5.76 11.46
CA ALA A 42 13.08 -4.44 11.59
C ALA A 42 12.77 -3.56 10.36
N PRO A 43 12.82 -2.22 10.49
CA PRO A 43 12.51 -1.30 9.39
C PRO A 43 13.26 -1.56 8.08
N TYR A 44 14.52 -2.01 8.13
CA TYR A 44 15.32 -2.29 6.93
C TYR A 44 14.92 -3.58 6.20
N GLN A 45 14.16 -4.46 6.86
CA GLN A 45 13.61 -5.69 6.27
C GLN A 45 12.28 -5.45 5.54
N ILE A 46 11.81 -4.20 5.52
CA ILE A 46 10.52 -3.79 4.98
C ILE A 46 10.71 -2.84 3.80
N ALA A 47 10.05 -3.14 2.69
CA ALA A 47 9.86 -2.19 1.60
C ALA A 47 8.44 -1.62 1.65
N MET A 48 8.32 -0.31 1.43
CA MET A 48 7.03 0.38 1.40
C MET A 48 6.82 1.01 0.03
N ILE A 49 5.80 0.58 -0.70
CA ILE A 49 5.44 1.11 -2.01
C ILE A 49 4.12 1.85 -1.87
N ASP A 50 4.16 3.18 -1.95
CA ASP A 50 2.99 4.07 -1.91
C ASP A 50 2.66 4.50 -3.34
N ASP A 51 1.63 3.88 -3.92
CA ASP A 51 1.24 3.96 -5.34
C ASP A 51 2.39 3.71 -6.33
N SER A 52 3.10 4.79 -6.69
CA SER A 52 4.19 4.80 -7.68
C SER A 52 5.56 5.00 -7.05
N VAL A 53 5.65 5.10 -5.73
CA VAL A 53 6.89 5.44 -5.02
C VAL A 53 7.25 4.35 -4.02
N MET A 54 8.37 3.69 -4.24
CA MET A 54 8.97 2.83 -3.23
C MET A 54 9.90 3.63 -2.32
N SER A 55 9.80 3.38 -1.02
CA SER A 55 10.71 3.84 0.01
C SER A 55 11.35 2.62 0.66
N LEU A 56 12.68 2.61 0.68
CA LEU A 56 13.48 1.62 1.39
C LEU A 56 14.14 2.28 2.60
N ASN A 57 14.28 1.55 3.71
CA ASN A 57 14.97 2.03 4.89
C ASN A 57 16.34 1.36 4.99
N LEU A 58 17.35 1.92 4.32
CA LEU A 58 18.71 1.36 4.29
C LEU A 58 19.54 1.99 5.42
N PHE A 59 19.17 1.70 6.66
CA PHE A 59 19.80 2.24 7.87
C PHE A 59 19.73 3.77 7.93
N LEU A 60 20.81 4.46 7.56
CA LEU A 60 20.95 5.92 7.60
C LEU A 60 20.33 6.63 6.40
N ILE A 61 20.15 5.92 5.28
CA ILE A 61 19.61 6.50 4.05
C ILE A 61 18.24 5.91 3.69
N ARG A 62 17.40 6.73 3.08
CA ARG A 62 16.03 6.34 2.69
C ARG A 62 15.77 6.67 1.23
N PRO A 63 16.34 5.90 0.28
CA PRO A 63 16.12 6.18 -1.13
C PRO A 63 14.64 6.05 -1.48
N LYS A 64 14.21 6.90 -2.41
CA LYS A 64 12.88 6.88 -3.01
C LYS A 64 13.01 6.55 -4.49
N ILE A 65 12.35 5.48 -4.93
CA ILE A 65 12.38 5.02 -6.32
C ILE A 65 10.97 5.18 -6.88
N LYS A 66 10.84 5.82 -8.06
CA LYS A 66 9.55 6.12 -8.68
C LYS A 66 9.34 5.30 -9.95
N PHE A 67 8.21 4.60 -10.04
CA PHE A 67 7.71 3.95 -11.24
C PHE A 67 6.21 4.22 -11.38
N PRO A 68 5.82 5.33 -12.04
CA PRO A 68 4.43 5.65 -12.31
C PRO A 68 3.88 4.69 -13.37
N THR A 69 2.79 4.00 -13.03
CA THR A 69 2.03 3.17 -13.96
C THR A 69 0.65 2.90 -13.37
N ASN A 70 -0.34 2.80 -14.25
CA ASN A 70 -1.69 2.37 -13.93
C ASN A 70 -1.97 0.95 -14.45
N LYS A 71 -0.95 0.29 -15.01
CA LYS A 71 -1.04 -1.08 -15.52
C LYS A 71 -0.64 -2.07 -14.44
N THR A 72 -1.28 -3.23 -14.48
CA THR A 72 -0.88 -4.41 -13.72
C THR A 72 0.55 -4.80 -14.07
N ASP A 73 1.41 -4.82 -13.06
CA ASP A 73 2.82 -5.19 -13.23
C ASP A 73 3.37 -6.04 -12.07
N ASN A 74 2.51 -6.41 -11.13
CA ASN A 74 2.83 -7.12 -9.89
C ASN A 74 4.04 -6.52 -9.16
N LEU A 75 4.19 -5.19 -9.25
CA LEU A 75 5.28 -4.40 -8.67
C LEU A 75 6.68 -4.76 -9.21
N LYS A 76 6.79 -5.58 -10.27
CA LYS A 76 8.06 -6.06 -10.85
C LYS A 76 9.13 -4.97 -11.03
N PRO A 77 8.81 -3.74 -11.49
CA PRO A 77 9.80 -2.67 -11.62
C PRO A 77 10.50 -2.29 -10.31
N PHE A 78 9.83 -2.44 -9.16
CA PHE A 78 10.42 -2.17 -7.85
C PHE A 78 11.23 -3.34 -7.31
N LEU A 79 10.75 -4.57 -7.54
CA LEU A 79 11.30 -5.77 -6.92
C LEU A 79 12.79 -5.99 -7.23
N ARG A 80 13.24 -5.61 -8.43
CA ARG A 80 14.64 -5.66 -8.84
C ARG A 80 15.58 -4.78 -8.00
N PHE A 81 15.05 -3.80 -7.27
CA PHE A 81 15.82 -2.91 -6.40
C PHE A 81 15.75 -3.32 -4.93
N LEU A 82 15.08 -4.43 -4.61
CA LEU A 82 14.96 -4.89 -3.23
C LEU A 82 16.23 -5.62 -2.79
N PRO A 83 16.88 -5.16 -1.71
CA PRO A 83 17.97 -5.91 -1.10
C PRO A 83 17.53 -7.31 -0.61
N PRO A 84 18.46 -8.28 -0.49
CA PRO A 84 18.14 -9.66 -0.08
C PRO A 84 17.58 -9.79 1.35
N TYR A 85 17.87 -8.82 2.21
CA TYR A 85 17.35 -8.77 3.58
C TYR A 85 15.90 -8.28 3.67
N VAL A 86 15.34 -7.68 2.62
CA VAL A 86 13.91 -7.31 2.59
C VAL A 86 13.08 -8.59 2.52
N LYS A 87 12.19 -8.76 3.50
CA LYS A 87 11.31 -9.93 3.64
C LYS A 87 9.84 -9.60 3.39
N ILE A 88 9.44 -8.35 3.62
CA ILE A 88 8.05 -7.92 3.46
C ILE A 88 7.98 -6.70 2.55
N VAL A 89 7.05 -6.73 1.60
CA VAL A 89 6.71 -5.62 0.72
C VAL A 89 5.29 -5.17 1.06
N PHE A 90 5.17 -3.98 1.65
CA PHE A 90 3.87 -3.33 1.81
C PHE A 90 3.57 -2.50 0.57
N TYR A 91 2.42 -2.73 -0.05
CA TYR A 91 1.89 -1.93 -1.13
C TYR A 91 0.66 -1.17 -0.66
N ILE A 92 0.74 0.16 -0.63
CA ILE A 92 -0.32 1.05 -0.21
C ILE A 92 -0.94 1.68 -1.44
N SER A 93 -2.25 1.50 -1.60
CA SER A 93 -3.01 2.22 -2.63
C SER A 93 -4.50 2.25 -2.29
N ALA A 94 -5.21 3.22 -2.85
CA ALA A 94 -6.67 3.16 -2.90
C ALA A 94 -7.17 2.16 -3.98
N ASN A 95 -6.36 1.93 -5.01
CA ASN A 95 -6.70 1.05 -6.14
C ASN A 95 -5.56 0.04 -6.37
N LEU A 96 -5.85 -1.23 -6.10
CA LEU A 96 -4.88 -2.32 -6.16
C LEU A 96 -4.60 -2.82 -7.60
N GLN A 97 -4.96 -2.08 -8.64
CA GLN A 97 -4.80 -2.44 -10.06
C GLN A 97 -3.41 -2.95 -10.47
N ARG A 98 -2.36 -2.58 -9.74
CA ARG A 98 -0.99 -3.04 -10.02
C ARG A 98 -0.73 -4.49 -9.62
N LEU A 99 -1.56 -5.05 -8.75
CA LEU A 99 -1.45 -6.41 -8.23
C LEU A 99 -2.55 -7.30 -8.81
N GLU A 100 -2.17 -8.52 -9.18
CA GLU A 100 -3.11 -9.61 -9.46
C GLU A 100 -3.40 -10.45 -8.21
N PHE A 101 -2.56 -10.34 -7.18
CA PHE A 101 -2.63 -11.13 -5.95
C PHE A 101 -1.90 -10.44 -4.79
N ALA A 102 -2.33 -10.69 -3.55
CA ALA A 102 -1.59 -10.35 -2.35
C ALA A 102 -1.58 -11.50 -1.33
N ASP A 103 -0.46 -11.75 -0.65
CA ASP A 103 -0.44 -12.74 0.44
C ASP A 103 -1.36 -12.30 1.58
N ILE A 104 -1.34 -11.00 1.90
CA ILE A 104 -2.18 -10.41 2.94
C ILE A 104 -2.83 -9.15 2.40
N LEU A 105 -4.15 -9.06 2.48
CA LEU A 105 -4.93 -7.86 2.22
C LEU A 105 -5.32 -7.19 3.54
N VAL A 106 -4.94 -5.93 3.74
CA VAL A 106 -5.29 -5.11 4.88
C VAL A 106 -6.23 -3.99 4.41
N ARG A 107 -7.51 -4.07 4.76
CA ARG A 107 -8.48 -3.02 4.47
C ARG A 107 -8.57 -2.06 5.65
N VAL A 108 -8.23 -0.79 5.40
CA VAL A 108 -8.24 0.27 6.40
C VAL A 108 -9.46 1.17 6.21
N SER A 109 -10.32 1.20 7.21
CA SER A 109 -11.51 2.06 7.30
C SER A 109 -11.38 3.08 8.42
N CYS A 110 -12.22 4.11 8.35
CA CYS A 110 -12.54 4.99 9.47
C CYS A 110 -13.92 5.61 9.22
N ASP A 111 -14.47 6.27 10.23
CA ASP A 111 -15.67 7.09 10.11
C ASP A 111 -15.59 8.08 8.93
N GLU A 112 -16.71 8.23 8.21
CA GLU A 112 -16.83 9.04 7.00
C GLU A 112 -16.68 10.53 7.29
N GLN A 113 -17.23 11.02 8.41
CA GLN A 113 -17.10 12.43 8.78
C GLN A 113 -15.63 12.78 9.06
N THR A 114 -14.95 11.90 9.78
CA THR A 114 -13.53 11.97 10.08
C THR A 114 -12.70 11.90 8.80
N ARG A 115 -13.04 11.00 7.86
CA ARG A 115 -12.39 10.87 6.55
C ARG A 115 -12.47 12.17 5.75
N ILE A 116 -13.67 12.74 5.63
CA ILE A 116 -13.91 14.00 4.91
C ILE A 116 -13.16 15.15 5.58
N LYS A 117 -13.21 15.25 6.92
CA LYS A 117 -12.47 16.26 7.68
C LYS A 117 -10.97 16.19 7.40
N ARG A 118 -10.39 14.99 7.41
CA ARG A 118 -8.97 14.74 7.08
C ARG A 118 -8.63 15.16 5.64
N ILE A 119 -9.48 14.83 4.66
CA ILE A 119 -9.27 15.24 3.25
C ILE A 119 -9.30 16.76 3.11
N LYS A 120 -10.34 17.41 3.65
CA LYS A 120 -10.49 18.88 3.60
C LYS A 120 -9.30 19.61 4.23
N GLN A 121 -8.78 19.07 5.34
CA GLN A 121 -7.60 19.61 5.99
C GLN A 121 -6.33 19.44 5.15
N ARG A 122 -6.14 18.27 4.52
CA ARG A 122 -4.95 17.95 3.74
C ARG A 122 -4.85 18.73 2.42
N GLU A 123 -5.97 18.89 1.73
CA GLU A 123 -6.03 19.53 0.40
C GLU A 123 -6.65 20.93 0.46
N ARG A 124 -6.44 21.64 1.58
CA ARG A 124 -7.02 22.97 1.81
C ARG A 124 -6.71 23.90 0.64
N GLY A 125 -7.74 24.51 0.08
CA GLY A 125 -7.62 25.42 -1.07
C GLY A 125 -7.76 24.76 -2.44
N ASN A 126 -8.03 23.45 -2.52
CA ASN A 126 -8.30 22.77 -3.79
C ASN A 126 -9.64 22.00 -3.77
N PRO A 127 -10.78 22.69 -3.97
CA PRO A 127 -12.11 22.09 -3.92
C PRO A 127 -12.30 20.93 -4.91
N GLN A 128 -11.77 21.07 -6.13
CA GLN A 128 -11.85 20.06 -7.18
C GLN A 128 -11.16 18.75 -6.76
N LYS A 129 -9.97 18.88 -6.15
CA LYS A 129 -9.22 17.72 -5.63
C LYS A 129 -9.87 17.12 -4.38
N ILE A 130 -10.48 17.94 -3.52
CA ILE A 130 -11.25 17.43 -2.37
C ILE A 130 -12.39 16.54 -2.88
N GLN A 131 -13.17 17.02 -3.85
CA GLN A 131 -14.29 16.27 -4.39
C GLN A 131 -13.84 14.95 -5.04
N SER A 132 -12.81 14.99 -5.89
CA SER A 132 -12.30 13.77 -6.54
C SER A 132 -11.77 12.72 -5.56
N LEU A 133 -11.25 13.14 -4.40
CA LEU A 133 -10.80 12.24 -3.34
C LEU A 133 -11.94 11.67 -2.50
N ILE A 134 -13.05 12.41 -2.37
CA ILE A 134 -14.27 11.94 -1.70
C ILE A 134 -14.94 10.87 -2.55
N ASP A 135 -15.04 11.12 -3.86
CA ASP A 135 -15.67 10.25 -4.86
C ASP A 135 -14.80 9.05 -5.26
N CYS A 136 -13.53 9.04 -4.83
CA CYS A 136 -12.57 7.99 -5.15
C CYS A 136 -13.07 6.63 -4.63
N THR A 137 -13.43 5.75 -5.56
CA THR A 137 -13.85 4.38 -5.26
C THR A 137 -12.63 3.52 -4.97
N ILE A 138 -12.71 2.72 -3.91
CA ILE A 138 -11.70 1.71 -3.59
C ILE A 138 -11.87 0.56 -4.59
N ASN A 139 -10.78 0.17 -5.23
CA ASN A 139 -10.75 -1.10 -5.96
C ASN A 139 -9.74 -2.03 -5.30
N ASP A 140 -10.25 -2.99 -4.53
CA ASP A 140 -9.47 -4.00 -3.84
C ASP A 140 -9.89 -5.43 -4.22
N LYS A 141 -10.52 -5.58 -5.39
CA LYS A 141 -10.95 -6.87 -5.94
C LYS A 141 -9.76 -7.65 -6.52
N ILE A 142 -8.83 -8.02 -5.65
CA ILE A 142 -7.75 -8.96 -5.97
C ILE A 142 -7.89 -10.20 -5.10
N PRO A 143 -7.54 -11.40 -5.60
CA PRO A 143 -7.37 -12.59 -4.76
C PRO A 143 -6.30 -12.38 -3.67
N TYR A 144 -6.47 -13.08 -2.55
CA TYR A 144 -5.52 -13.05 -1.42
C TYR A 144 -5.53 -14.35 -0.62
N HIS A 145 -4.46 -14.60 0.16
CA HIS A 145 -4.46 -15.69 1.16
C HIS A 145 -5.12 -15.29 2.47
N TYR A 146 -4.73 -14.15 3.04
CA TYR A 146 -5.26 -13.66 4.32
C TYR A 146 -5.85 -12.26 4.18
N LYS A 147 -6.81 -11.94 5.04
CA LYS A 147 -7.44 -10.61 5.09
C LYS A 147 -7.51 -10.09 6.53
N LEU A 148 -7.19 -8.82 6.71
CA LEU A 148 -7.41 -8.05 7.94
C LEU A 148 -8.26 -6.83 7.63
N GLU A 149 -9.24 -6.56 8.49
CA GLU A 149 -10.02 -5.32 8.48
C GLU A 149 -9.63 -4.50 9.70
N LEU A 150 -9.15 -3.28 9.47
CA LEU A 150 -8.69 -2.37 10.51
C LEU A 150 -9.56 -1.12 10.50
N ASP A 151 -10.31 -0.92 11.57
CA ASP A 151 -11.01 0.33 11.81
C ASP A 151 -10.14 1.25 12.68
N LEU A 152 -9.84 2.45 12.16
CA LEU A 152 -8.96 3.43 12.82
C LEU A 152 -9.76 4.61 13.42
N THR A 153 -11.03 4.39 13.75
CA THR A 153 -11.89 5.30 14.53
C THR A 153 -11.37 5.54 15.93
#